data_AF-A0A533Y7U6-F1
#
_entry.id   AF-A0A533Y7U6-F1
#
_cell.length_a   1.000
_cell.length_b   1.000
_cell.length_c   1.000
_cell.angle_alpha   90.00
_cell.angle_beta   90.00
_cell.angle_gamma   90.00
#
_symmetry.space_group_name_H-M   'P 1'
#
loop_
_entity.id
_entity.type
_entity.pdbx_description
1 polymer ?
#
loop_
_entity_poly.entity_id
_entity_poly.type
_entity_poly.pdbx_seq_one_letter_code
_entity_poly.pdbx_strand_id
1 'polypeptide(L)'
;MGTFTDRYSKPLPGWVSDIKEGVKFKVISSIASQACREGNIPALRQLLIVFWPFVDEFPKIIRRGCVKFIKHELITDPGNADDLLSLLVLADKTLTLIERDEADHRELWIKAAEAVGLTYQDLEQYPIPLVKKLIAEMEAWADPAAMFLRFAAVEIMAEVASWHFLESQQFRQAVGTKGSEWFLAHTEHGDESHESLTYRLAFAFRESGITHEEASALIQPLIDLFVEAAENAVMTVA
;
A
#
# COMPACT_ATOMS: atom_id res chain seq x y z
N MET A 1 4.56 18.71 24.87
CA MET A 1 4.50 17.62 23.87
C MET A 1 5.94 17.30 23.47
N GLY A 2 6.26 16.05 23.11
CA GLY A 2 7.61 15.68 22.64
C GLY A 2 7.85 16.15 21.21
N THR A 3 9.12 16.17 20.79
CA THR A 3 9.55 16.51 19.41
C THR A 3 8.99 15.52 18.37
N PHE A 4 9.13 15.81 17.08
CA PHE A 4 8.75 14.87 16.03
C PHE A 4 9.41 13.50 16.22
N THR A 5 10.72 13.50 16.47
CA THR A 5 11.51 12.28 16.72
C THR A 5 11.00 11.51 17.95
N ASP A 6 10.67 12.21 19.04
CA ASP A 6 10.11 11.56 20.23
C ASP A 6 8.78 10.87 19.94
N ARG A 7 7.95 11.45 19.05
CA ARG A 7 6.67 10.85 18.65
C ARG A 7 6.87 9.66 17.70
N TYR A 8 7.79 9.77 16.75
CA TYR A 8 8.13 8.69 15.80
C TYR A 8 8.63 7.43 16.51
N SER A 9 9.47 7.60 17.54
CA SER A 9 10.05 6.47 18.29
C SER A 9 9.09 5.78 19.26
N LYS A 10 7.88 6.31 19.49
CA LYS A 10 6.90 5.66 20.38
C LYS A 10 6.43 4.33 19.81
N PRO A 11 6.18 3.32 20.66
CA PRO A 11 5.55 2.08 20.19
C PRO A 11 4.18 2.39 19.58
N LEU A 12 3.84 1.68 18.50
CA LEU A 12 2.52 1.78 17.90
C LEU A 12 1.44 1.31 18.89
N PRO A 13 0.26 1.95 18.93
CA PRO A 13 -0.84 1.49 19.77
C PRO A 13 -1.30 0.08 19.40
N GLY A 14 -1.71 -0.71 20.39
CA GLY A 14 -2.18 -2.08 20.17
C GLY A 14 -3.36 -2.20 19.19
N TRP A 15 -4.22 -1.18 19.09
CA TRP A 15 -5.34 -1.20 18.14
C TRP A 15 -4.92 -1.18 16.67
N VAL A 16 -3.65 -0.85 16.35
CA VAL A 16 -3.15 -0.91 14.97
C VAL A 16 -3.25 -2.34 14.43
N SER A 17 -2.94 -3.35 15.25
CA SER A 17 -3.09 -4.75 14.84
C SER A 17 -4.56 -5.13 14.63
N ASP A 18 -5.48 -4.53 15.39
CA ASP A 18 -6.92 -4.82 15.27
C ASP A 18 -7.46 -4.38 13.91
N ILE A 19 -6.98 -3.25 13.37
CA ILE A 19 -7.31 -2.81 12.00
C ILE A 19 -6.86 -3.87 10.99
N LYS A 20 -5.61 -4.33 11.09
CA LYS A 20 -5.06 -5.35 10.19
C LYS A 20 -5.81 -6.67 10.26
N GLU A 21 -6.18 -7.13 11.46
CA GLU A 21 -7.01 -8.34 11.64
C GLU A 21 -8.39 -8.19 11.00
N GLY A 22 -9.02 -7.01 11.12
CA GLY A 22 -10.27 -6.72 10.42
C GLY A 22 -10.14 -6.78 8.89
N VAL A 23 -9.03 -6.28 8.35
CA VAL A 23 -8.73 -6.36 6.91
C VAL A 23 -8.47 -7.79 6.47
N LYS A 24 -7.72 -8.59 7.25
CA LYS A 24 -7.44 -10.00 6.95
C LYS A 24 -8.71 -10.74 6.58
N PHE A 25 -9.72 -10.69 7.44
CA PHE A 25 -11.00 -11.38 7.20
C PHE A 25 -11.65 -10.96 5.89
N LYS A 26 -11.70 -9.65 5.58
CA LYS A 26 -12.30 -9.14 4.33
C LYS A 26 -11.55 -9.64 3.09
N VAL A 27 -10.22 -9.52 3.09
CA VAL A 27 -9.39 -9.91 1.94
C VAL A 27 -9.48 -11.41 1.71
N ILE A 28 -9.22 -12.22 2.74
CA ILE A 28 -9.19 -13.67 2.61
C ILE A 28 -10.56 -14.27 2.32
N SER A 29 -11.68 -13.61 2.65
CA SER A 29 -13.02 -14.10 2.33
C SER A 29 -13.52 -13.70 0.94
N SER A 30 -12.82 -12.79 0.25
CA SER A 30 -13.21 -12.32 -1.09
C SER A 30 -13.08 -13.43 -2.15
N ILE A 31 -14.00 -13.46 -3.12
CA ILE A 31 -14.03 -14.44 -4.21
C ILE A 31 -12.77 -14.28 -5.07
N ALA A 32 -12.39 -13.04 -5.39
CA ALA A 32 -11.15 -12.75 -6.11
C ALA A 32 -9.91 -13.32 -5.42
N SER A 33 -9.78 -13.12 -4.10
CA SER A 33 -8.65 -13.63 -3.31
C SER A 33 -8.64 -15.16 -3.29
N GLN A 34 -9.79 -15.79 -3.09
CA GLN A 34 -9.91 -17.26 -3.11
C GLN A 34 -9.55 -17.84 -4.48
N ALA A 35 -10.06 -17.26 -5.56
CA ALA A 35 -9.73 -17.70 -6.92
C ALA A 35 -8.22 -17.60 -7.20
N CYS A 36 -7.59 -16.48 -6.81
CA CYS A 36 -6.14 -16.31 -6.93
C CYS A 36 -5.38 -17.34 -6.09
N ARG A 37 -5.80 -17.55 -4.83
CA ARG A 37 -5.20 -18.55 -3.92
C ARG A 37 -5.30 -19.97 -4.49
N GLU A 38 -6.37 -20.31 -5.18
CA GLU A 38 -6.56 -21.61 -5.85
C GLU A 38 -5.70 -21.79 -7.12
N GLY A 39 -4.91 -20.77 -7.50
CA GLY A 39 -4.07 -20.80 -8.70
C GLY A 39 -4.86 -20.61 -10.00
N ASN A 40 -6.03 -19.97 -9.94
CA ASN A 40 -6.83 -19.67 -11.12
C ASN A 40 -6.11 -18.63 -12.01
N ILE A 41 -5.45 -19.10 -13.07
CA ILE A 41 -4.68 -18.27 -14.00
C ILE A 41 -5.53 -17.15 -14.63
N PRO A 42 -6.75 -17.39 -15.16
CA PRO A 42 -7.63 -16.31 -15.61
C PRO A 42 -7.86 -15.21 -14.57
N ALA A 43 -8.16 -15.57 -13.32
CA ALA A 43 -8.38 -14.61 -12.24
C ALA A 43 -7.10 -13.80 -11.93
N LEU A 44 -5.95 -14.49 -11.82
CA LEU A 44 -4.65 -13.86 -11.60
C LEU A 44 -4.29 -12.86 -12.70
N ARG A 45 -4.54 -13.23 -13.97
CA ARG A 45 -4.31 -12.33 -15.11
C ARG A 45 -5.16 -11.08 -15.01
N GLN A 46 -6.44 -11.20 -14.68
CA GLN A 46 -7.32 -10.03 -14.52
C GLN A 46 -6.87 -9.14 -13.37
N LEU A 47 -6.49 -9.72 -12.23
CA LEU A 47 -5.96 -8.97 -11.09
C LEU A 47 -4.72 -8.15 -11.50
N LEU A 48 -3.76 -8.78 -12.17
CA LEU A 48 -2.51 -8.16 -12.60
C LEU A 48 -2.72 -7.04 -13.62
N ILE A 49 -3.66 -7.22 -14.57
CA ILE A 49 -4.02 -6.18 -15.55
C ILE A 49 -4.73 -5.01 -14.87
N VAL A 50 -5.79 -5.31 -14.09
CA VAL A 50 -6.67 -4.26 -13.54
C VAL A 50 -5.91 -3.37 -12.56
N PHE A 51 -5.03 -3.92 -11.72
CA PHE A 51 -4.29 -3.14 -10.74
C PHE A 51 -2.98 -2.55 -11.26
N TRP A 52 -2.50 -2.92 -12.45
CA TRP A 52 -1.28 -2.35 -13.01
C TRP A 52 -1.27 -0.81 -13.02
N PRO A 53 -2.34 -0.10 -13.48
CA PRO A 53 -2.36 1.35 -13.43
C PRO A 53 -2.18 1.94 -12.03
N PHE A 54 -2.63 1.25 -10.99
CA PHE A 54 -2.39 1.66 -9.62
C PHE A 54 -0.93 1.44 -9.22
N VAL A 55 -0.40 0.25 -9.47
CA VAL A 55 1.00 -0.11 -9.17
C VAL A 55 1.99 0.82 -9.89
N ASP A 56 1.73 1.16 -11.15
CA ASP A 56 2.56 2.09 -11.92
C ASP A 56 2.49 3.53 -11.39
N GLU A 57 1.35 3.94 -10.82
CA GLU A 57 1.13 5.31 -10.37
C GLU A 57 1.51 5.54 -8.91
N PHE A 58 1.45 4.51 -8.07
CA PHE A 58 1.69 4.60 -6.62
C PHE A 58 3.04 5.23 -6.24
N PRO A 59 4.21 4.84 -6.81
CA PRO A 59 5.48 5.53 -6.51
C PRO A 59 5.44 7.02 -6.88
N LYS A 60 4.71 7.38 -7.95
CA LYS A 60 4.55 8.79 -8.36
C LYS A 60 3.65 9.55 -7.38
N ILE A 61 2.61 8.91 -6.85
CA ILE A 61 1.73 9.47 -5.80
C ILE A 61 2.54 9.73 -4.53
N ILE A 62 3.36 8.78 -4.08
CA ILE A 62 4.23 8.95 -2.91
C ILE A 62 5.12 10.17 -3.13
N ARG A 63 5.86 10.22 -4.24
CA ARG A 63 6.72 11.36 -4.57
C ARG A 63 5.97 12.69 -4.56
N ARG A 64 4.81 12.77 -5.22
CA ARG A 64 3.98 14.00 -5.24
C ARG A 64 3.49 14.39 -3.85
N GLY A 65 3.05 13.41 -3.06
CA GLY A 65 2.61 13.59 -1.68
C GLY A 65 3.71 14.20 -0.82
N CYS A 66 4.91 13.66 -0.92
CA CYS A 66 6.09 14.12 -0.18
C CYS A 66 6.52 15.54 -0.56
N VAL A 67 6.52 15.88 -1.85
CA VAL A 67 6.81 17.25 -2.31
C VAL A 67 5.75 18.24 -1.82
N LYS A 68 4.46 17.88 -1.92
CA LYS A 68 3.34 18.72 -1.44
C LYS A 68 3.44 18.94 0.06
N PHE A 69 3.80 17.89 0.79
CA PHE A 69 4.02 17.92 2.23
C PHE A 69 5.16 18.86 2.64
N ILE A 70 6.36 18.70 2.09
CA ILE A 70 7.52 19.57 2.40
C ILE A 70 7.16 21.04 2.18
N LYS A 71 6.45 21.34 1.08
CA LYS A 71 5.97 22.69 0.79
C LYS A 71 4.97 23.20 1.83
N HIS A 72 4.06 22.36 2.30
CA HIS A 72 3.06 22.74 3.30
C HIS A 72 3.73 23.15 4.62
N GLU A 73 4.59 22.29 5.19
CA GLU A 73 5.25 22.55 6.48
C GLU A 73 6.13 23.80 6.44
N LEU A 74 6.89 24.00 5.35
CA LEU A 74 7.69 25.21 5.14
C LEU A 74 6.87 26.51 5.15
N ILE A 75 5.60 26.45 4.76
CA ILE A 75 4.70 27.60 4.67
C ILE A 75 3.95 27.82 5.98
N THR A 76 3.50 26.76 6.64
CA THR A 76 2.57 26.85 7.78
C THR A 76 3.25 26.93 9.15
N ASP A 77 4.46 26.40 9.30
CA ASP A 77 5.20 26.48 10.58
C ASP A 77 6.71 26.71 10.38
N PRO A 78 7.13 27.93 9.98
CA PRO A 78 8.53 28.26 9.73
C PRO A 78 9.40 28.31 11.01
N GLY A 79 8.80 28.19 12.20
CA GLY A 79 9.50 28.29 13.49
C GLY A 79 10.13 27.00 13.97
N ASN A 80 9.80 25.86 13.34
CA ASN A 80 10.19 24.53 13.81
C ASN A 80 11.27 23.87 12.94
N ALA A 81 12.33 24.62 12.62
CA ALA A 81 13.38 24.24 11.67
C ALA A 81 14.12 22.93 12.04
N ASP A 82 14.24 22.60 13.32
CA ASP A 82 14.91 21.38 13.79
C ASP A 82 14.03 20.13 13.60
N ASP A 83 12.72 20.24 13.84
CA ASP A 83 11.76 19.18 13.51
C ASP A 83 11.66 19.03 11.98
N LEU A 84 11.67 20.12 11.22
CA LEU A 84 11.68 20.10 9.76
C LEU A 84 12.97 19.48 9.18
N LEU A 85 14.13 19.72 9.79
CA LEU A 85 15.40 19.11 9.35
C LEU A 85 15.44 17.61 9.70
N SER A 86 15.02 17.26 10.92
CA SER A 86 14.93 15.85 11.35
C SER A 86 13.94 15.09 10.48
N LEU A 87 12.81 15.71 10.18
CA LEU A 87 11.84 15.28 9.21
C LEU A 87 12.46 15.14 7.83
N LEU A 88 13.13 16.14 7.28
CA LEU A 88 13.72 16.04 5.93
C LEU A 88 14.75 14.91 5.86
N VAL A 89 15.51 14.66 6.92
CA VAL A 89 16.47 13.54 6.98
C VAL A 89 15.77 12.19 7.10
N LEU A 90 14.72 12.08 7.93
CA LEU A 90 13.91 10.86 8.07
C LEU A 90 13.10 10.60 6.80
N ALA A 91 12.36 11.59 6.34
CA ALA A 91 11.57 11.59 5.12
C ALA A 91 12.47 11.32 3.89
N ASP A 92 13.63 11.95 3.73
CA ASP A 92 14.53 11.65 2.61
C ASP A 92 15.01 10.20 2.64
N LYS A 93 15.45 9.69 3.80
CA LYS A 93 15.88 8.28 3.91
C LYS A 93 14.71 7.32 3.71
N THR A 94 13.62 7.52 4.41
CA THR A 94 12.46 6.64 4.44
C THR A 94 11.68 6.67 3.14
N LEU A 95 11.43 7.86 2.58
CA LEU A 95 10.64 8.01 1.36
C LEU A 95 11.46 7.71 0.12
N THR A 96 12.78 7.95 0.11
CA THR A 96 13.63 7.50 -1.00
C THR A 96 13.78 5.99 -0.98
N LEU A 97 13.80 5.35 0.19
CA LEU A 97 13.74 3.89 0.29
C LEU A 97 12.40 3.38 -0.22
N ILE A 98 11.27 3.89 0.28
CA ILE A 98 9.95 3.51 -0.22
C ILE A 98 9.84 3.75 -1.73
N GLU A 99 10.29 4.89 -2.27
CA GLU A 99 10.20 5.17 -3.71
C GLU A 99 11.00 4.16 -4.55
N ARG A 100 12.19 3.76 -4.06
CA ARG A 100 13.02 2.74 -4.73
C ARG A 100 12.38 1.37 -4.63
N ASP A 101 11.90 1.00 -3.46
CA ASP A 101 11.24 -0.28 -3.22
C ASP A 101 9.97 -0.39 -4.08
N GLU A 102 9.20 0.69 -4.22
CA GLU A 102 8.03 0.72 -5.10
C GLU A 102 8.38 0.70 -6.60
N ALA A 103 9.53 1.24 -7.00
CA ALA A 103 10.04 1.09 -8.37
C ALA A 103 10.44 -0.36 -8.65
N ASP A 104 11.06 -1.04 -7.68
CA ASP A 104 11.38 -2.45 -7.76
C ASP A 104 10.09 -3.30 -7.76
N HIS A 105 9.10 -2.96 -6.94
CA HIS A 105 7.77 -3.59 -6.94
C HIS A 105 7.10 -3.50 -8.30
N ARG A 106 7.23 -2.39 -9.02
CA ARG A 106 6.73 -2.27 -10.39
C ARG A 106 7.36 -3.31 -11.32
N GLU A 107 8.68 -3.51 -11.24
CA GLU A 107 9.37 -4.53 -12.03
C GLU A 107 8.94 -5.95 -11.64
N LEU A 108 8.79 -6.20 -10.33
CA LEU A 108 8.32 -7.50 -9.83
C LEU A 108 6.88 -7.80 -10.24
N TRP A 109 6.01 -6.79 -10.34
CA TRP A 109 4.64 -6.95 -10.84
C TRP A 109 4.63 -7.38 -12.32
N ILE A 110 5.50 -6.76 -13.14
CA ILE A 110 5.68 -7.18 -14.54
C ILE A 110 6.14 -8.63 -14.60
N LYS A 111 7.10 -9.04 -13.77
CA LYS A 111 7.56 -10.44 -13.70
C LYS A 111 6.43 -11.40 -13.31
N ALA A 112 5.56 -11.01 -12.38
CA ALA A 112 4.37 -11.78 -12.00
C ALA A 112 3.38 -11.91 -13.16
N ALA A 113 3.16 -10.83 -13.92
CA ALA A 113 2.35 -10.85 -15.14
C ALA A 113 2.92 -11.78 -16.20
N GLU A 114 4.22 -11.70 -16.47
CA GLU A 114 4.91 -12.59 -17.41
C GLU A 114 4.80 -14.06 -17.01
N ALA A 115 4.87 -14.37 -15.71
CA ALA A 115 4.76 -15.73 -15.21
C ALA A 115 3.41 -16.39 -15.50
N VAL A 116 2.34 -15.59 -15.63
CA VAL A 116 1.00 -16.06 -16.03
C VAL A 116 0.70 -15.78 -17.51
N GLY A 117 1.73 -15.55 -18.31
CA GLY A 117 1.67 -15.41 -19.76
C GLY A 117 1.12 -14.08 -20.25
N LEU A 118 1.23 -13.00 -19.46
CA LEU A 118 0.94 -11.64 -19.92
C LEU A 118 2.20 -11.00 -20.50
N THR A 119 2.00 -10.11 -21.45
CA THR A 119 3.01 -9.20 -21.97
C THR A 119 2.86 -7.83 -21.30
N TYR A 120 3.88 -6.98 -21.41
CA TYR A 120 3.76 -5.60 -20.96
C TYR A 120 2.61 -4.84 -21.66
N GLN A 121 2.36 -5.13 -22.94
CA GLN A 121 1.26 -4.51 -23.69
C GLN A 121 -0.11 -4.90 -23.12
N ASP A 122 -0.26 -6.10 -22.56
CA ASP A 122 -1.49 -6.50 -21.90
C ASP A 122 -1.76 -5.68 -20.63
N LEU A 123 -0.71 -5.14 -19.99
CA LEU A 123 -0.80 -4.29 -18.82
C LEU A 123 -1.11 -2.83 -19.16
N GLU A 124 -0.79 -2.35 -20.36
CA GLU A 124 -1.03 -0.97 -20.82
C GLU A 124 -2.52 -0.65 -21.09
N GLN A 125 -3.41 -1.07 -20.19
CA GLN A 125 -4.83 -0.77 -20.22
C GLN A 125 -5.13 0.52 -19.46
N TYR A 126 -6.20 1.20 -19.87
CA TYR A 126 -6.73 2.32 -19.10
C TYR A 126 -7.30 1.84 -17.75
N PRO A 127 -7.11 2.59 -16.65
CA PRO A 127 -7.65 2.22 -15.36
C PRO A 127 -9.17 2.16 -15.42
N ILE A 128 -9.74 1.07 -14.91
CA ILE A 128 -11.19 0.95 -14.71
C ILE A 128 -11.66 1.99 -13.69
N PRO A 129 -12.96 2.33 -13.64
CA PRO A 129 -13.48 3.38 -12.76
C PRO A 129 -13.10 3.21 -11.27
N LEU A 130 -13.12 1.97 -10.76
CA LEU A 130 -12.75 1.68 -9.37
C LEU A 130 -11.26 1.94 -9.09
N VAL A 131 -10.37 1.52 -9.99
CA VAL A 131 -8.92 1.76 -9.88
C VAL A 131 -8.59 3.25 -10.05
N LYS A 132 -9.28 3.94 -10.96
CA LYS A 132 -9.17 5.40 -11.08
C LYS A 132 -9.61 6.10 -9.80
N LYS A 133 -10.67 5.62 -9.15
CA LYS A 133 -11.13 6.13 -7.85
C LYS A 133 -10.10 5.85 -6.75
N LEU A 134 -9.48 4.66 -6.71
CA LEU A 134 -8.38 4.36 -5.78
C LEU A 134 -7.25 5.39 -5.92
N ILE A 135 -6.75 5.60 -7.13
CA ILE A 135 -5.69 6.57 -7.42
C ILE A 135 -6.10 7.98 -6.93
N ALA A 136 -7.31 8.42 -7.27
CA ALA A 136 -7.80 9.74 -6.87
C ALA A 136 -7.93 9.90 -5.34
N GLU A 137 -8.39 8.86 -4.65
CA GLU A 137 -8.48 8.83 -3.18
C GLU A 137 -7.10 8.93 -2.53
N MET A 138 -6.09 8.23 -3.07
CA MET A 138 -4.72 8.33 -2.55
C MET A 138 -4.15 9.76 -2.65
N GLU A 139 -4.57 10.54 -3.64
CA GLU A 139 -4.16 11.94 -3.79
C GLU A 139 -5.02 12.93 -2.94
N ALA A 140 -6.19 12.49 -2.49
CA ALA A 140 -7.18 13.31 -1.79
C ALA A 140 -6.94 13.35 -0.28
N TRP A 141 -5.82 13.93 0.15
CA TRP A 141 -5.51 14.12 1.58
C TRP A 141 -5.47 15.60 1.97
N ALA A 142 -5.96 15.86 3.19
CA ALA A 142 -6.04 17.19 3.79
C ALA A 142 -4.83 17.53 4.67
N ASP A 143 -4.21 16.51 5.28
CA ASP A 143 -3.03 16.65 6.12
C ASP A 143 -2.08 15.45 5.98
N PRO A 144 -0.83 15.56 6.46
CA PRO A 144 0.19 14.52 6.27
C PRO A 144 -0.13 13.21 6.99
N ALA A 145 -0.74 13.25 8.17
CA ALA A 145 -1.12 12.04 8.89
C ALA A 145 -2.16 11.24 8.10
N ALA A 146 -3.13 11.92 7.49
CA ALA A 146 -4.10 11.28 6.61
C ALA A 146 -3.43 10.64 5.38
N MET A 147 -2.43 11.29 4.78
CA MET A 147 -1.66 10.72 3.66
C MET A 147 -0.98 9.40 4.07
N PHE A 148 -0.26 9.40 5.20
CA PHE A 148 0.45 8.20 5.67
C PHE A 148 -0.49 7.07 6.10
N LEU A 149 -1.65 7.38 6.70
CA LEU A 149 -2.68 6.37 6.98
C LEU A 149 -3.24 5.74 5.69
N ARG A 150 -3.39 6.52 4.62
CA ARG A 150 -3.77 5.98 3.30
C ARG A 150 -2.67 5.07 2.73
N PHE A 151 -1.39 5.42 2.89
CA PHE A 151 -0.29 4.52 2.51
C PHE A 151 -0.29 3.23 3.33
N ALA A 152 -0.54 3.32 4.65
CA ALA A 152 -0.69 2.13 5.49
C ALA A 152 -1.79 1.19 4.98
N ALA A 153 -2.90 1.72 4.45
CA ALA A 153 -3.95 0.89 3.85
C ALA A 153 -3.46 0.07 2.64
N VAL A 154 -2.60 0.65 1.80
CA VAL A 154 -2.01 -0.04 0.64
C VAL A 154 -1.08 -1.16 1.10
N GLU A 155 -0.20 -0.87 2.05
CA GLU A 155 0.74 -1.86 2.62
C GLU A 155 0.02 -3.02 3.31
N ILE A 156 -1.00 -2.72 4.12
CA ILE A 156 -1.82 -3.74 4.77
C ILE A 156 -2.46 -4.66 3.71
N MET A 157 -3.06 -4.07 2.67
CA MET A 157 -3.71 -4.84 1.61
C MET A 157 -2.71 -5.73 0.88
N ALA A 158 -1.58 -5.17 0.47
CA ALA A 158 -0.54 -5.89 -0.27
C ALA A 158 0.06 -7.03 0.55
N GLU A 159 0.39 -6.78 1.82
CA GLU A 159 0.93 -7.81 2.71
C GLU A 159 -0.09 -8.92 3.00
N VAL A 160 -1.33 -8.56 3.36
CA VAL A 160 -2.37 -9.54 3.70
C VAL A 160 -2.70 -10.43 2.50
N ALA A 161 -2.88 -9.86 1.31
CA ALA A 161 -3.14 -10.63 0.11
C ALA A 161 -1.94 -11.52 -0.25
N SER A 162 -0.73 -10.98 -0.13
CA SER A 162 0.50 -11.73 -0.45
C SER A 162 0.69 -12.94 0.48
N TRP A 163 0.52 -12.77 1.79
CA TRP A 163 0.53 -13.88 2.73
C TRP A 163 -0.50 -14.93 2.37
N HIS A 164 -1.73 -14.50 2.09
CA HIS A 164 -2.81 -15.40 1.72
C HIS A 164 -2.52 -16.18 0.42
N PHE A 165 -1.86 -15.58 -0.56
CA PHE A 165 -1.53 -16.29 -1.79
C PHE A 165 -0.34 -17.23 -1.60
N LEU A 166 0.73 -16.78 -0.93
CA LEU A 166 1.97 -17.52 -0.77
C LEU A 166 1.85 -18.77 0.12
N GLU A 167 0.89 -18.80 1.04
CA GLU A 167 0.57 -20.00 1.81
C GLU A 167 0.04 -21.15 0.93
N SER A 168 -0.57 -20.83 -0.21
CA SER A 168 -1.15 -21.84 -1.10
C SER A 168 -0.10 -22.50 -1.98
N GLN A 169 -0.13 -23.82 -2.04
CA GLN A 169 0.70 -24.57 -2.97
C GLN A 169 0.23 -24.36 -4.42
N GLN A 170 -1.09 -24.29 -4.64
CA GLN A 170 -1.69 -24.12 -5.97
C GLN A 170 -1.28 -22.78 -6.58
N PHE A 171 -1.36 -21.70 -5.80
CA PHE A 171 -0.91 -20.38 -6.24
C PHE A 171 0.58 -20.40 -6.59
N ARG A 172 1.45 -20.89 -5.69
CA ARG A 172 2.90 -20.96 -5.93
C ARG A 172 3.25 -21.79 -7.16
N GLN A 173 2.50 -22.86 -7.43
CA GLN A 173 2.67 -23.66 -8.65
C GLN A 173 2.21 -22.89 -9.90
N ALA A 174 1.14 -22.12 -9.81
CA ALA A 174 0.59 -21.34 -10.91
C ALA A 174 1.52 -20.20 -11.36
N VAL A 175 2.12 -19.47 -10.41
CA VAL A 175 3.00 -18.33 -10.71
C VAL A 175 4.49 -18.67 -10.72
N GLY A 176 4.87 -19.83 -10.17
CA GLY A 176 6.26 -20.26 -10.03
C GLY A 176 7.11 -19.32 -9.17
N THR A 177 8.42 -19.58 -9.11
CA THR A 177 9.35 -18.76 -8.31
C THR A 177 9.39 -17.31 -8.77
N LYS A 178 9.54 -17.09 -10.08
CA LYS A 178 9.64 -15.74 -10.65
C LYS A 178 8.38 -14.91 -10.39
N GLY A 179 7.19 -15.50 -10.53
CA GLY A 179 5.94 -14.78 -10.28
C GLY A 179 5.58 -14.60 -8.81
N SER A 180 6.29 -15.27 -7.90
CA SER A 180 6.11 -15.11 -6.44
C SER A 180 6.86 -13.90 -5.88
N GLU A 181 7.85 -13.34 -6.60
CA GLU A 181 8.78 -12.34 -6.07
C GLU A 181 8.07 -11.07 -5.57
N TRP A 182 7.06 -10.57 -6.29
CA TRP A 182 6.29 -9.40 -5.86
C TRP A 182 5.60 -9.64 -4.51
N PHE A 183 4.96 -10.80 -4.36
CA PHE A 183 4.25 -11.16 -3.14
C PHE A 183 5.23 -11.39 -1.99
N LEU A 184 6.39 -12.00 -2.25
CA LEU A 184 7.41 -12.21 -1.24
C LEU A 184 7.93 -10.88 -0.68
N ALA A 185 8.19 -9.90 -1.56
CA ALA A 185 8.64 -8.56 -1.15
C ALA A 185 7.70 -7.87 -0.16
N HIS A 186 6.40 -8.15 -0.21
CA HIS A 186 5.40 -7.59 0.72
C HIS A 186 5.21 -8.42 2.00
N THR A 187 5.89 -9.56 2.14
CA THR A 187 5.79 -10.44 3.33
C THR A 187 7.11 -10.60 4.08
N GLU A 188 8.23 -10.42 3.38
CA GLU A 188 9.58 -10.48 3.94
C GLU A 188 10.02 -9.07 4.36
N HIS A 189 9.72 -8.72 5.61
CA HIS A 189 10.15 -7.44 6.17
C HIS A 189 11.56 -7.55 6.75
N GLY A 190 12.36 -6.48 6.58
CA GLY A 190 13.62 -6.29 7.30
C GLY A 190 13.37 -5.95 8.78
N ASP A 191 14.07 -4.93 9.29
CA ASP A 191 13.92 -4.49 10.69
C ASP A 191 12.55 -3.83 10.98
N GLU A 192 11.89 -3.25 9.96
CA GLU A 192 10.59 -2.59 10.07
C GLU A 192 9.77 -2.78 8.78
N SER A 193 8.47 -3.04 8.90
CA SER A 193 7.56 -3.11 7.74
C SER A 193 7.13 -1.71 7.27
N HIS A 194 6.84 -1.55 5.98
CA HIS A 194 6.32 -0.30 5.43
C HIS A 194 5.01 0.13 6.09
N GLU A 195 4.14 -0.82 6.46
CA GLU A 195 2.96 -0.55 7.28
C GLU A 195 3.34 0.13 8.61
N SER A 196 4.26 -0.46 9.37
CA SER A 196 4.65 0.07 10.69
C SER A 196 5.25 1.47 10.56
N LEU A 197 6.08 1.65 9.55
CA LEU A 197 6.74 2.91 9.24
C LEU A 197 5.74 4.01 8.84
N THR A 198 4.77 3.70 7.99
CA THR A 198 3.72 4.67 7.59
C THR A 198 2.83 5.05 8.78
N TYR A 199 2.47 4.12 9.66
CA TYR A 199 1.79 4.48 10.91
C TYR A 199 2.63 5.41 11.78
N ARG A 200 3.91 5.09 12.02
CA ARG A 200 4.79 5.94 12.84
C ARG A 200 4.89 7.36 12.31
N LEU A 201 5.03 7.50 10.98
CA LEU A 201 5.00 8.80 10.33
C LEU A 201 3.67 9.51 10.63
N ALA A 202 2.52 8.85 10.43
CA ALA A 202 1.23 9.43 10.74
C ALA A 202 1.13 9.95 12.20
N PHE A 203 1.53 9.14 13.18
CA PHE A 203 1.53 9.54 14.60
C PHE A 203 2.51 10.67 14.90
N ALA A 204 3.66 10.72 14.20
CA ALA A 204 4.63 11.78 14.39
C ALA A 204 4.10 13.16 13.93
N PHE A 205 3.19 13.17 12.94
CA PHE A 205 2.52 14.38 12.44
C PHE A 205 1.29 14.82 13.22
N ARG A 206 0.61 13.90 13.90
CA ARG A 206 -0.60 14.23 14.66
C ARG A 206 -0.26 14.42 16.14
N GLU A 207 0.01 15.66 16.54
CA GLU A 207 0.39 15.96 17.94
C GLU A 207 -0.66 15.56 18.98
N SER A 208 -1.94 15.67 18.62
CA SER A 208 -3.07 15.23 19.45
C SER A 208 -3.16 13.71 19.64
N GLY A 209 -2.34 12.94 18.90
CA GLY A 209 -2.54 11.52 18.69
C GLY A 209 -3.63 11.24 17.65
N ILE A 210 -3.63 10.01 17.14
CA ILE A 210 -4.63 9.46 16.22
C ILE A 210 -5.44 8.44 17.01
N THR A 211 -6.77 8.47 16.90
CA THR A 211 -7.63 7.44 17.50
C THR A 211 -7.84 6.27 16.55
N HIS A 212 -8.26 5.13 17.10
CA HIS A 212 -8.61 3.96 16.30
C HIS A 212 -9.71 4.29 15.27
N GLU A 213 -10.69 5.10 15.64
CA GLU A 213 -11.80 5.51 14.78
C GLU A 213 -11.34 6.41 13.63
N GLU A 214 -10.46 7.38 13.92
CA GLU A 214 -9.88 8.26 12.88
C GLU A 214 -9.08 7.45 11.86
N ALA A 215 -8.18 6.57 12.33
CA ALA A 215 -7.40 5.72 11.45
C ALA A 215 -8.29 4.79 10.62
N SER A 216 -9.27 4.14 11.27
CA SER A 216 -10.21 3.25 10.60
C SER A 216 -11.04 3.95 9.52
N ALA A 217 -11.48 5.19 9.77
CA ALA A 217 -12.26 5.97 8.82
C ALA A 217 -11.48 6.34 7.54
N LEU A 218 -10.14 6.35 7.60
CA LEU A 218 -9.28 6.61 6.45
C LEU A 218 -8.80 5.33 5.76
N ILE A 219 -8.59 4.26 6.52
CA ILE A 219 -8.05 2.99 6.01
C ILE A 219 -9.15 2.12 5.41
N GLN A 220 -10.23 1.88 6.15
CA GLN A 220 -11.25 0.90 5.76
C GLN A 220 -11.90 1.20 4.39
N PRO A 221 -12.24 2.45 4.03
CA PRO A 221 -12.81 2.73 2.72
C PRO A 221 -11.88 2.42 1.55
N LEU A 222 -10.56 2.57 1.74
CA LEU A 222 -9.58 2.19 0.72
C LEU A 222 -9.51 0.68 0.56
N ILE A 223 -9.47 -0.06 1.69
CA ILE A 223 -9.51 -1.53 1.69
C ILE A 223 -10.77 -2.04 0.98
N ASP A 224 -11.94 -1.48 1.30
CA ASP A 224 -13.20 -1.86 0.69
C ASP A 224 -13.16 -1.63 -0.83
N LEU A 225 -12.55 -0.53 -1.28
CA LEU A 225 -12.41 -0.21 -2.69
C LEU A 225 -11.39 -1.13 -3.41
N PHE A 226 -10.31 -1.54 -2.74
CA PHE A 226 -9.39 -2.57 -3.25
C PHE A 226 -10.11 -3.91 -3.45
N VAL A 227 -10.85 -4.36 -2.43
CA VAL A 227 -11.62 -5.61 -2.51
C VAL A 227 -12.66 -5.53 -3.62
N GLU A 228 -13.44 -4.45 -3.69
CA GLU A 228 -14.45 -4.24 -4.75
C GLU A 228 -13.82 -4.26 -6.15
N ALA A 229 -12.67 -3.59 -6.34
CA ALA A 229 -11.96 -3.59 -7.62
C ALA A 229 -11.45 -4.99 -8.00
N ALA A 230 -10.95 -5.77 -7.03
CA ALA A 230 -10.49 -7.14 -7.27
C ALA A 230 -11.67 -8.07 -7.64
N GLU A 231 -12.80 -7.95 -6.93
CA GLU A 231 -14.00 -8.72 -7.24
C GLU A 231 -14.52 -8.40 -8.64
N ASN A 232 -14.59 -7.11 -8.98
CA ASN A 232 -15.01 -6.68 -10.31
C ASN A 232 -14.07 -7.23 -11.40
N ALA A 233 -12.77 -7.27 -11.16
CA ALA A 233 -11.80 -7.83 -12.09
C ALA A 233 -12.08 -9.33 -12.36
N VAL A 234 -12.23 -10.13 -11.30
CA VAL A 234 -12.35 -11.59 -11.42
C VAL A 234 -13.74 -12.04 -11.87
N MET A 235 -14.82 -11.34 -11.51
CA MET A 235 -16.18 -11.69 -11.94
C MET A 235 -16.40 -11.58 -13.45
N THR A 236 -15.56 -10.84 -14.18
CA THR A 236 -15.67 -10.75 -15.65
C THR A 236 -15.18 -12.00 -16.38
N VAL A 237 -14.53 -12.94 -15.67
CA VAL A 237 -13.93 -14.16 -16.23
C VAL A 237 -14.36 -15.45 -15.54
N ALA A 238 -15.19 -15.36 -14.50
CA ALA A 238 -15.83 -16.50 -13.81
C ALA A 238 -17.13 -16.91 -14.52
#